data_AF-A0A8W8L049-F1
#
_entry.id   AF-A0A8W8L049-F1
#
_cell.length_a   1.000
_cell.length_b   1.000
_cell.length_c   1.000
_cell.angle_alpha   90.00
_cell.angle_beta   90.00
_cell.angle_gamma   90.00
#
_symmetry.space_group_name_H-M   'P 1'
#
loop_
_entity.id
_entity.type
_entity.pdbx_description
1 polymer ?
#
loop_
_entity_poly.entity_id
_entity_poly.type
_entity_poly.pdbx_seq_one_letter_code
_entity_poly.pdbx_strand_id
1 'polypeptide(L)'
;ADPLEHVAQMFREYMLEKSLFSLVNPAKNKEGPSQSAEVLLYTQLLTDSATSTTKSVSLPGGGISTTKGGDELGQWWSAIITVAINWLAGDEENAEAQYPMCDSFPQKLQQSDDPLPKAILVAYRARRNLLSNTHGSTHCIRQCDRAGRLLRESLKLSYAKQNEQIVQLLQLMVCDWLLTTRTELWEKNSKDENTTASQTEMIAFQQDLNSLRKLAQAHKNILSKVFLHEATARMMAGASPARTQQLLDRSIRRRHTSKTDKDGSEHSESDRDQAKALLMAGKHLPENMLPCNEDRIALISEASKMYESLGDKKSLQNCRQMIMQFEDKVSAQTVLC
;
A
#
# COMPACT_ATOMS: atom_id res chain seq x y z
N ALA A 1 0.53 33.86 -17.89
CA ALA A 1 1.11 32.59 -17.38
C ALA A 1 2.27 32.23 -18.30
N ASP A 2 3.41 31.80 -17.75
CA ASP A 2 4.54 31.31 -18.53
C ASP A 2 4.17 29.96 -19.17
N PRO A 3 4.13 29.84 -20.52
CA PRO A 3 3.80 28.60 -21.19
C PRO A 3 4.71 27.42 -20.79
N LEU A 4 5.99 27.69 -20.50
CA LEU A 4 6.95 26.66 -20.13
C LEU A 4 6.67 26.12 -18.71
N GLU A 5 6.35 27.00 -17.76
CA GLU A 5 5.92 26.59 -16.41
C GLU A 5 4.62 25.75 -16.46
N HIS A 6 3.69 26.09 -17.37
CA HIS A 6 2.47 25.33 -17.57
C HIS A 6 2.73 23.92 -18.13
N VAL A 7 3.58 23.80 -19.16
CA VAL A 7 3.97 22.50 -19.72
C VAL A 7 4.71 21.66 -18.68
N ALA A 8 5.61 22.27 -17.90
CA ALA A 8 6.32 21.58 -16.84
C ALA A 8 5.37 21.06 -15.74
N GLN A 9 4.35 21.84 -15.37
CA GLN A 9 3.32 21.40 -14.43
C GLN A 9 2.53 20.19 -14.97
N MET A 10 2.06 20.26 -16.22
CA MET A 10 1.33 19.15 -16.86
C MET A 10 2.19 17.88 -16.93
N PHE A 11 3.49 18.02 -17.23
CA PHE A 11 4.42 16.90 -17.23
C PHE A 11 4.56 16.26 -15.83
N ARG A 12 4.68 17.07 -14.78
CA ARG A 12 4.76 16.58 -13.40
C ARG A 12 3.48 15.85 -12.98
N GLU A 13 2.31 16.41 -13.30
CA GLU A 13 1.01 15.77 -13.02
C GLU A 13 0.88 14.44 -13.77
N TYR A 14 1.33 14.37 -15.02
CA TYR A 14 1.35 13.13 -15.80
C TYR A 14 2.30 12.08 -15.18
N MET A 15 3.50 12.46 -14.76
CA MET A 15 4.44 11.54 -14.10
C MET A 15 3.93 11.07 -12.73
N LEU A 16 3.26 11.94 -11.98
CA LEU A 16 2.56 11.59 -10.75
C LEU A 16 1.45 10.57 -11.02
N GLU A 17 0.62 10.78 -12.04
CA GLU A 17 -0.44 9.83 -12.40
C GLU A 17 0.14 8.47 -12.80
N LYS A 18 1.18 8.44 -13.65
CA LYS A 18 1.82 7.19 -14.10
C LYS A 18 2.47 6.41 -12.97
N SER A 19 3.22 7.09 -12.11
CA SER A 19 3.84 6.46 -10.94
C SER A 19 2.78 5.90 -9.97
N LEU A 20 1.70 6.64 -9.69
CA LEU A 20 0.59 6.16 -8.87
C LEU A 20 -0.15 4.98 -9.50
N PHE A 21 -0.43 5.05 -10.80
CA PHE A 21 -1.12 3.98 -11.51
C PHE A 21 -0.32 2.68 -11.43
N SER A 22 0.97 2.70 -11.76
CA SER A 22 1.84 1.53 -11.65
C SER A 22 1.98 1.06 -10.20
N LEU A 23 1.97 1.96 -9.21
CA LEU A 23 2.04 1.61 -7.79
C LEU A 23 0.81 0.84 -7.31
N VAL A 24 -0.39 1.31 -7.62
CA VAL A 24 -1.64 0.72 -7.08
C VAL A 24 -2.16 -0.44 -7.94
N ASN A 25 -1.80 -0.48 -9.23
CA ASN A 25 -2.24 -1.49 -10.19
C ASN A 25 -1.02 -2.18 -10.85
N PRO A 26 -0.40 -3.18 -10.18
CA PRO A 26 0.66 -3.96 -10.80
C PRO A 26 0.14 -4.70 -12.05
N ALA A 27 0.51 -4.24 -13.24
CA ALA A 27 0.30 -5.00 -14.45
C ALA A 27 1.23 -6.23 -14.46
N LYS A 28 0.72 -7.38 -14.93
CA LYS A 28 1.56 -8.57 -15.17
C LYS A 28 2.34 -8.40 -16.47
N ASN A 29 3.35 -7.54 -16.47
CA ASN A 29 4.30 -7.52 -17.58
C ASN A 29 5.31 -8.65 -17.40
N LYS A 30 5.12 -9.75 -18.13
CA LYS A 30 6.07 -10.89 -18.15
C LYS A 30 7.38 -10.57 -18.88
N GLU A 31 7.37 -9.56 -19.74
CA GLU A 31 8.49 -9.20 -20.63
C GLU A 31 8.97 -7.74 -20.43
N GLY A 32 8.36 -7.01 -19.48
CA GLY A 32 8.67 -5.60 -19.21
C GLY A 32 9.43 -5.39 -17.90
N PRO A 33 9.82 -4.14 -17.60
CA PRO A 33 10.40 -3.79 -16.30
C PRO A 33 9.44 -4.17 -15.17
N SER A 34 10.01 -4.54 -14.01
CA SER A 34 9.21 -4.84 -12.82
C SER A 34 8.38 -3.64 -12.39
N GLN A 35 7.26 -3.88 -11.69
CA GLN A 35 6.42 -2.82 -11.13
C GLN A 35 7.25 -1.77 -10.38
N SER A 36 8.18 -2.22 -9.53
CA SER A 36 9.04 -1.34 -8.75
C SER A 36 9.95 -0.49 -9.63
N ALA A 37 10.54 -1.07 -10.66
CA ALA A 37 11.39 -0.33 -11.60
C ALA A 37 10.59 0.75 -12.36
N GLU A 38 9.37 0.43 -12.78
CA GLU A 38 8.51 1.38 -13.49
C GLU A 38 8.09 2.55 -12.59
N VAL A 39 7.64 2.27 -11.36
CA VAL A 39 7.27 3.32 -10.40
C VAL A 39 8.47 4.22 -10.08
N LEU A 40 9.65 3.63 -9.84
CA LEU A 40 10.87 4.39 -9.56
C LEU A 40 11.28 5.27 -10.75
N LEU A 41 11.16 4.77 -11.98
CA LEU A 41 11.46 5.56 -13.18
C LEU A 41 10.57 6.81 -13.28
N TYR A 42 9.24 6.66 -13.20
CA TYR A 42 8.33 7.82 -13.27
C TYR A 42 8.54 8.79 -12.11
N THR A 43 8.82 8.27 -10.91
CA THR A 43 9.08 9.09 -9.72
C THR A 43 10.42 9.84 -9.83
N GLN A 44 11.44 9.23 -10.43
CA GLN A 44 12.70 9.91 -10.72
C GLN A 44 12.49 11.06 -11.72
N LEU A 45 11.76 10.83 -12.82
CA LEU A 45 11.44 11.87 -13.80
C LEU A 45 10.64 13.04 -13.17
N LEU A 46 9.71 12.72 -12.25
CA LEU A 46 8.99 13.72 -11.47
C LEU A 46 9.93 14.54 -10.58
N THR A 47 10.87 13.88 -9.89
CA THR A 47 11.86 14.52 -9.02
C THR A 47 12.79 15.45 -9.80
N ASP A 48 13.30 14.97 -10.93
CA ASP A 48 14.22 15.73 -11.79
C ASP A 48 13.51 16.97 -12.35
N SER A 49 12.25 16.85 -12.76
CA SER A 49 11.43 18.00 -13.19
C SER A 49 11.16 19.00 -12.06
N ALA A 50 10.86 18.51 -10.87
CA ALA A 50 10.57 19.37 -9.71
C ALA A 50 11.82 20.12 -9.20
N THR A 51 13.00 19.51 -9.33
CA THR A 51 14.29 20.14 -8.95
C THR A 51 14.85 21.06 -10.04
N SER A 52 14.60 20.78 -11.32
CA SER A 52 15.12 21.55 -12.46
C SER A 52 14.43 22.91 -12.68
N THR A 53 13.43 23.28 -11.88
CA THR A 53 12.78 24.60 -11.95
C THR A 53 13.72 25.68 -11.40
N THR A 54 14.82 25.91 -12.10
CA THR A 54 15.77 26.99 -11.86
C THR A 54 15.29 28.21 -12.63
N LYS A 55 14.83 29.24 -11.90
CA LYS A 55 14.66 30.57 -12.49
C LYS A 55 16.05 31.16 -12.72
N SER A 56 16.65 30.91 -13.88
CA SER A 56 17.83 31.66 -14.31
C SER A 56 17.38 33.04 -14.80
N VAL A 57 17.33 34.02 -13.89
CA VAL A 57 17.27 35.43 -14.29
C VAL A 57 18.70 35.93 -14.37
N SER A 58 19.23 36.05 -15.59
CA SER A 58 20.47 36.78 -15.84
C SER A 58 20.21 38.28 -15.63
N LEU A 59 20.63 38.85 -14.49
CA LEU A 59 20.72 40.31 -14.37
C LEU A 59 21.94 40.81 -15.15
N PRO A 60 21.85 41.95 -15.87
CA PRO A 60 23.03 42.61 -16.43
C PRO A 60 23.87 43.14 -15.26
N GLY A 61 24.96 42.45 -14.92
CA GLY A 61 25.85 42.83 -13.83
C GLY A 61 26.18 41.71 -12.83
N GLY A 62 26.68 40.56 -13.30
CA GLY A 62 27.64 39.72 -12.57
C GLY A 62 27.24 39.02 -11.27
N GLY A 63 26.00 39.13 -10.77
CA GLY A 63 25.55 38.42 -9.57
C GLY A 63 24.60 37.28 -9.90
N ILE A 64 25.07 36.03 -9.87
CA ILE A 64 24.17 34.87 -9.88
C ILE A 64 23.53 34.79 -8.49
N SER A 65 22.32 35.32 -8.34
CA SER A 65 21.47 35.00 -7.20
C SER A 65 20.60 33.80 -7.57
N THR A 66 21.06 32.58 -7.23
CA THR A 66 20.25 31.37 -7.36
C THR A 66 19.23 31.32 -6.22
N THR A 67 18.05 31.90 -6.42
CA THR A 67 16.92 31.52 -5.56
C THR A 67 16.56 30.08 -5.91
N LYS A 68 16.92 29.13 -5.04
CA LYS A 68 16.50 27.72 -5.10
C LYS A 68 14.96 27.65 -4.99
N GLY A 69 14.26 27.88 -6.09
CA GLY A 69 12.80 27.85 -6.17
C GLY A 69 12.31 26.60 -6.89
N GLY A 70 12.74 25.41 -6.45
CA GLY A 70 12.20 24.14 -6.95
C GLY A 70 10.72 24.01 -6.63
N ASP A 71 10.01 23.17 -7.37
CA ASP A 71 8.60 22.89 -7.09
C ASP A 71 8.47 22.00 -5.85
N GLU A 72 8.29 22.63 -4.69
CA GLU A 72 8.10 21.95 -3.40
C GLU A 72 6.95 20.93 -3.42
N LEU A 73 5.88 21.19 -4.20
CA LEU A 73 4.77 20.25 -4.33
C LEU A 73 5.20 18.98 -5.05
N GLY A 74 5.84 19.13 -6.22
CA GLY A 74 6.37 18.00 -6.99
C GLY A 74 7.37 17.16 -6.19
N GLN A 75 8.26 17.80 -5.43
CA GLN A 75 9.22 17.12 -4.55
C GLN A 75 8.52 16.32 -3.45
N TRP A 76 7.52 16.91 -2.79
CA TRP A 76 6.77 16.23 -1.73
C TRP A 76 5.96 15.03 -2.26
N TRP A 77 5.26 15.21 -3.39
CA TRP A 77 4.51 14.12 -4.02
C TRP A 77 5.43 12.99 -4.48
N SER A 78 6.57 13.33 -5.06
CA SER A 78 7.58 12.35 -5.45
C SER A 78 8.07 11.55 -4.23
N ALA A 79 8.48 12.23 -3.15
CA ALA A 79 8.94 11.57 -1.94
C ALA A 79 7.90 10.63 -1.33
N ILE A 80 6.61 11.01 -1.34
CA ILE A 80 5.51 10.15 -0.86
C ILE A 80 5.41 8.86 -1.68
N ILE A 81 5.54 8.93 -3.00
CA ILE A 81 5.50 7.75 -3.87
C ILE A 81 6.77 6.90 -3.69
N THR A 82 7.93 7.53 -3.59
CA THR A 82 9.20 6.85 -3.32
C THR A 82 9.12 6.07 -2.01
N VAL A 83 8.57 6.66 -0.94
CA VAL A 83 8.32 5.95 0.32
C VAL A 83 7.37 4.77 0.10
N ALA A 84 6.29 4.98 -0.64
CA ALA A 84 5.29 3.95 -0.89
C ALA A 84 5.91 2.70 -1.54
N ILE A 85 6.69 2.88 -2.61
CA ILE A 85 7.30 1.75 -3.33
C ILE A 85 8.40 1.07 -2.52
N ASN A 86 9.20 1.82 -1.75
CA ASN A 86 10.23 1.24 -0.89
C ASN A 86 9.64 0.44 0.26
N TRP A 87 8.52 0.88 0.86
CA TRP A 87 7.77 0.08 1.82
C TRP A 87 7.21 -1.21 1.20
N LEU A 88 6.80 -1.18 -0.06
CA LEU A 88 6.37 -2.38 -0.79
C LEU A 88 7.54 -3.32 -1.11
N ALA A 89 8.75 -2.80 -1.31
CA ALA A 89 9.95 -3.61 -1.51
C ALA A 89 10.57 -4.12 -0.19
N GLY A 90 10.08 -3.64 0.97
CA GLY A 90 10.73 -3.88 2.25
C GLY A 90 12.11 -3.23 2.35
N ASP A 91 12.34 -2.16 1.60
CA ASP A 91 13.60 -1.41 1.57
C ASP A 91 13.52 -0.21 2.52
N GLU A 92 13.75 -0.49 3.81
CA GLU A 92 13.55 0.51 4.88
C GLU A 92 14.56 1.67 4.78
N GLU A 93 15.80 1.40 4.36
CA GLU A 93 16.85 2.41 4.20
C GLU A 93 16.45 3.48 3.17
N ASN A 94 16.02 3.06 1.98
CA ASN A 94 15.60 4.00 0.94
C ASN A 94 14.28 4.71 1.29
N ALA A 95 13.39 4.07 2.06
CA ALA A 95 12.20 4.73 2.57
C ALA A 95 12.56 5.82 3.60
N GLU A 96 13.45 5.51 4.56
CA GLU A 96 13.90 6.42 5.61
C GLU A 96 14.58 7.68 5.05
N ALA A 97 15.36 7.52 3.99
CA ALA A 97 16.01 8.63 3.29
C ALA A 97 15.02 9.71 2.81
N GLN A 98 13.76 9.34 2.54
CA GLN A 98 12.73 10.27 2.05
C GLN A 98 11.94 10.96 3.18
N TYR A 99 12.03 10.48 4.42
CA TYR A 99 11.23 10.99 5.53
C TYR A 99 11.36 12.50 5.78
N PRO A 100 12.56 13.12 5.70
CA PRO A 100 12.68 14.57 5.85
C PRO A 100 11.85 15.35 4.83
N MET A 101 11.79 14.88 3.57
CA MET A 101 10.98 15.50 2.52
C MET A 101 9.49 15.27 2.79
N CYS A 102 9.07 14.06 3.16
CA CYS A 102 7.68 13.77 3.50
C CYS A 102 7.16 14.57 4.71
N ASP A 103 8.01 14.81 5.72
CA ASP A 103 7.65 15.59 6.90
C ASP A 103 7.56 17.10 6.63
N SER A 104 8.25 17.58 5.60
CA SER A 104 8.24 18.97 5.15
C SER A 104 6.97 19.29 4.35
N PHE A 105 5.82 19.24 5.02
CA PHE A 105 4.51 19.38 4.38
C PHE A 105 4.30 20.77 3.73
N PRO A 106 4.13 20.87 2.39
CA PRO A 106 4.10 22.15 1.68
C PRO A 106 3.02 23.12 2.16
N GLN A 107 3.34 24.41 2.26
CA GLN A 107 2.42 25.45 2.77
C GLN A 107 1.12 25.54 1.94
N LYS A 108 1.22 25.37 0.62
CA LYS A 108 0.04 25.33 -0.27
C LYS A 108 -0.94 24.22 0.11
N LEU A 109 -0.46 23.05 0.53
CA LEU A 109 -1.30 21.94 0.97
C LEU A 109 -1.84 22.14 2.40
N GLN A 110 -1.10 22.87 3.24
CA GLN A 110 -1.59 23.27 4.58
C GLN A 110 -2.82 24.17 4.49
N GLN A 111 -2.75 25.16 3.60
CA GLN A 111 -3.79 26.16 3.37
C GLN A 111 -4.96 25.64 2.53
N SER A 112 -4.80 24.50 1.87
CA SER A 112 -5.88 23.87 1.10
C SER A 112 -6.99 23.32 2.00
N ASP A 113 -8.24 23.52 1.57
CA ASP A 113 -9.44 22.92 2.17
C ASP A 113 -9.63 21.45 1.75
N ASP A 114 -8.91 20.98 0.73
CA ASP A 114 -8.94 19.57 0.35
C ASP A 114 -8.37 18.69 1.49
N PRO A 115 -9.15 17.76 2.05
CA PRO A 115 -8.69 16.91 3.15
C PRO A 115 -7.70 15.83 2.69
N LEU A 116 -7.60 15.51 1.39
CA LEU A 116 -6.82 14.38 0.88
C LEU A 116 -5.31 14.48 1.18
N PRO A 117 -4.61 15.61 0.91
CA PRO A 117 -3.19 15.72 1.24
C PRO A 117 -2.91 15.54 2.74
N LYS A 118 -3.80 16.04 3.60
CA LYS A 118 -3.73 15.86 5.05
C LYS A 118 -3.99 14.39 5.45
N ALA A 119 -4.92 13.70 4.77
CA ALA A 119 -5.16 12.27 4.97
C ALA A 119 -3.89 11.45 4.68
N ILE A 120 -3.22 11.75 3.56
CA ILE A 120 -1.98 11.11 3.13
C ILE A 120 -0.87 11.31 4.16
N LEU A 121 -0.63 12.56 4.57
CA LEU A 121 0.41 12.88 5.56
C LEU A 121 0.19 12.13 6.87
N VAL A 122 -1.04 12.08 7.36
CA VAL A 122 -1.37 11.42 8.64
C VAL A 122 -1.28 9.89 8.51
N ALA A 123 -1.72 9.31 7.38
CA ALA A 123 -1.58 7.87 7.12
C ALA A 123 -0.11 7.45 6.98
N TYR A 124 0.69 8.23 6.24
CA TYR A 124 2.15 8.07 6.15
C TYR A 124 2.79 8.04 7.54
N ARG A 125 2.47 9.01 8.40
CA ARG A 125 3.00 9.07 9.78
C ARG A 125 2.59 7.86 10.60
N ALA A 126 1.32 7.42 10.50
CA ALA A 126 0.85 6.23 11.20
C ALA A 126 1.65 4.98 10.80
N ARG A 127 1.86 4.79 9.49
CA ARG A 127 2.60 3.65 8.94
C ARG A 127 4.08 3.71 9.32
N ARG A 128 4.74 4.86 9.16
CA ARG A 128 6.13 5.07 9.60
C ARG A 128 6.32 4.78 11.09
N ASN A 129 5.42 5.28 11.93
CA ASN A 129 5.49 5.10 13.39
C ASN A 129 5.34 3.63 13.80
N LEU A 130 4.49 2.89 13.09
CA LEU A 130 4.38 1.44 13.25
C LEU A 130 5.70 0.73 12.87
N LEU A 131 6.26 1.05 11.70
CA LEU A 131 7.45 0.39 11.16
C LEU A 131 8.70 0.66 12.00
N SER A 132 8.90 1.91 12.42
CA SER A 132 10.05 2.32 13.25
C SER A 132 9.92 1.91 14.72
N ASN A 133 8.76 1.40 15.14
CA ASN A 133 8.45 1.05 16.53
C ASN A 133 8.73 2.18 17.54
N THR A 134 8.70 3.43 17.09
CA THR A 134 9.06 4.63 17.86
C THR A 134 7.94 5.10 18.78
N HIS A 135 6.69 4.82 18.41
CA HIS A 135 5.50 5.21 19.16
C HIS A 135 4.64 3.99 19.49
N GLY A 136 3.89 4.06 20.60
CA GLY A 136 2.99 2.98 21.02
C GLY A 136 1.80 2.80 20.06
N SER A 137 1.26 1.57 19.99
CA SER A 137 0.16 1.18 19.09
C SER A 137 -1.04 2.14 19.14
N THR A 138 -1.41 2.62 20.33
CA THR A 138 -2.51 3.59 20.53
C THR A 138 -2.30 4.89 19.77
N HIS A 139 -1.06 5.38 19.66
CA HIS A 139 -0.76 6.59 18.89
C HIS A 139 -1.01 6.36 17.40
N CYS A 140 -0.51 5.24 16.85
CA CYS A 140 -0.71 4.87 15.45
C CYS A 140 -2.20 4.68 15.13
N ILE A 141 -2.97 4.02 16.00
CA ILE A 141 -4.43 3.85 15.83
C ILE A 141 -5.13 5.21 15.72
N ARG A 142 -4.83 6.16 16.61
CA ARG A 142 -5.44 7.52 16.56
C ARG A 142 -5.09 8.26 15.27
N GLN A 143 -3.87 8.07 14.75
CA GLN A 143 -3.47 8.64 13.45
C GLN A 143 -4.26 7.98 12.31
N CYS A 144 -4.38 6.65 12.29
CA CYS A 144 -5.22 5.94 11.33
C CYS A 144 -6.68 6.43 11.37
N ASP A 145 -7.27 6.62 12.55
CA ASP A 145 -8.66 7.11 12.68
C ASP A 145 -8.83 8.51 12.12
N ARG A 146 -7.85 9.38 12.35
CA ARG A 146 -7.84 10.74 11.79
C ARG A 146 -7.70 10.72 10.27
N ALA A 147 -6.75 9.95 9.74
CA ALA A 147 -6.54 9.82 8.30
C ALA A 147 -7.77 9.19 7.60
N GLY A 148 -8.40 8.18 8.20
CA GLY A 148 -9.62 7.57 7.68
C GLY A 148 -10.80 8.53 7.62
N ARG A 149 -10.97 9.43 8.62
CA ARG A 149 -11.98 10.50 8.56
C ARG A 149 -11.73 11.45 7.39
N LEU A 150 -10.51 11.94 7.24
CA LEU A 150 -10.12 12.85 6.16
C LEU A 150 -10.29 12.19 4.78
N LEU A 151 -9.94 10.90 4.64
CA LEU A 151 -10.16 10.14 3.41
C LEU A 151 -11.66 10.08 3.06
N ARG A 152 -12.52 9.78 4.04
CA ARG A 152 -13.98 9.75 3.82
C ARG A 152 -14.57 11.12 3.50
N GLU A 153 -13.97 12.20 3.97
CA GLU A 153 -14.33 13.56 3.58
C GLU A 153 -13.92 13.83 2.12
N SER A 154 -12.69 13.46 1.74
CA SER A 154 -12.22 13.57 0.34
C SER A 154 -13.13 12.80 -0.62
N LEU A 155 -13.56 11.58 -0.27
CA LEU A 155 -14.47 10.77 -1.08
C LEU A 155 -15.87 11.38 -1.29
N LYS A 156 -16.23 12.44 -0.56
CA LYS A 156 -17.50 13.18 -0.76
C LYS A 156 -17.33 14.37 -1.70
N LEU A 157 -16.10 14.79 -1.98
CA LEU A 157 -15.83 15.94 -2.83
C LEU A 157 -15.91 15.54 -4.30
N SER A 158 -16.37 16.49 -5.12
CA SER A 158 -16.29 16.40 -6.58
C SER A 158 -15.03 17.10 -7.05
N TYR A 159 -14.21 16.39 -7.82
CA TYR A 159 -12.96 16.90 -8.37
C TYR A 159 -13.15 17.26 -9.84
N ALA A 160 -12.34 18.19 -10.34
CA ALA A 160 -12.31 18.50 -11.76
C ALA A 160 -11.88 17.26 -12.56
N LYS A 161 -12.50 17.04 -13.72
CA LYS A 161 -12.31 15.82 -14.53
C LYS A 161 -10.85 15.49 -14.82
N GLN A 162 -10.03 16.52 -15.06
CA GLN A 162 -8.59 16.37 -15.32
C GLN A 162 -7.79 15.85 -14.11
N ASN A 163 -8.29 16.05 -12.88
CA ASN A 163 -7.60 15.65 -11.64
C ASN A 163 -8.20 14.38 -11.02
N GLU A 164 -9.38 13.96 -11.50
CA GLU A 164 -10.17 12.87 -10.91
C GLU A 164 -9.36 11.57 -10.81
N GLN A 165 -8.60 11.22 -11.84
CA GLN A 165 -7.81 10.00 -11.87
C GLN A 165 -6.72 10.00 -10.80
N ILE A 166 -5.87 11.04 -10.74
CA ILE A 166 -4.81 11.18 -9.72
C ILE A 166 -5.41 11.11 -8.32
N VAL A 167 -6.52 11.82 -8.09
CA VAL A 167 -7.21 11.83 -6.80
C VAL A 167 -7.69 10.45 -6.40
N GLN A 168 -8.32 9.69 -7.31
CA GLN A 168 -8.78 8.33 -7.03
C GLN A 168 -7.62 7.38 -6.73
N LEU A 169 -6.50 7.49 -7.44
CA LEU A 169 -5.30 6.68 -7.18
C LEU A 169 -4.67 7.01 -5.82
N LEU A 170 -4.64 8.28 -5.44
CA LEU A 170 -4.21 8.71 -4.10
C LEU A 170 -5.14 8.21 -3.00
N GLN A 171 -6.45 8.34 -3.17
CA GLN A 171 -7.46 7.82 -2.23
C GLN A 171 -7.30 6.30 -2.04
N LEU A 172 -7.05 5.57 -3.13
CA LEU A 172 -6.78 4.14 -3.11
C LEU A 172 -5.50 3.79 -2.33
N MET A 173 -4.40 4.50 -2.59
CA MET A 173 -3.13 4.31 -1.88
C MET A 173 -3.30 4.54 -0.37
N VAL A 174 -3.97 5.62 0.04
CA VAL A 174 -4.23 5.91 1.46
C VAL A 174 -5.11 4.83 2.08
N CYS A 175 -6.15 4.39 1.38
CA CYS A 175 -7.04 3.35 1.88
C CYS A 175 -6.30 2.02 2.12
N ASP A 176 -5.41 1.65 1.20
CA ASP A 176 -4.57 0.45 1.33
C ASP A 176 -3.58 0.58 2.51
N TRP A 177 -2.96 1.75 2.68
CA TRP A 177 -2.12 2.02 3.86
C TRP A 177 -2.90 1.90 5.17
N LEU A 178 -4.10 2.48 5.26
CA LEU A 178 -4.93 2.41 6.45
C LEU A 178 -5.29 0.97 6.81
N LEU A 179 -5.79 0.21 5.85
CA LEU A 179 -6.19 -1.18 6.06
C LEU A 179 -4.98 -2.04 6.43
N THR A 180 -3.88 -1.91 5.70
CA THR A 180 -2.65 -2.67 5.97
C THR A 180 -2.06 -2.32 7.34
N THR A 181 -1.94 -1.03 7.68
CA THR A 181 -1.41 -0.60 8.99
C THR A 181 -2.31 -1.03 10.15
N ARG A 182 -3.64 -1.03 9.99
CA ARG A 182 -4.55 -1.55 11.03
C ARG A 182 -4.43 -3.07 11.19
N THR A 183 -4.27 -3.81 10.10
CA THR A 183 -4.01 -5.26 10.17
C THR A 183 -2.74 -5.54 10.95
N GLU A 184 -1.63 -4.89 10.59
CA GLU A 184 -0.34 -5.08 11.26
C GLU A 184 -0.40 -4.66 12.76
N LEU A 185 -1.14 -3.59 13.10
CA LEU A 185 -1.37 -3.18 14.49
C LEU A 185 -2.18 -4.20 15.28
N TRP A 186 -3.23 -4.76 14.68
CA TRP A 186 -4.01 -5.84 15.29
C TRP A 186 -3.13 -7.06 15.54
N GLU A 187 -2.39 -7.53 14.53
CA GLU A 187 -1.49 -8.67 14.68
C GLU A 187 -0.42 -8.44 15.75
N LYS A 188 0.13 -7.22 15.84
CA LYS A 188 1.13 -6.86 16.86
C LYS A 188 0.54 -6.82 18.28
N ASN A 189 -0.72 -6.42 18.41
CA ASN A 189 -1.39 -6.34 19.71
C ASN A 189 -2.01 -7.68 20.14
N SER A 190 -2.26 -8.59 19.20
CA SER A 190 -2.73 -9.94 19.45
C SER A 190 -1.62 -10.77 20.09
N LYS A 191 -1.80 -11.13 21.36
CA LYS A 191 -0.85 -11.96 22.11
C LYS A 191 -1.06 -13.45 21.87
N ASP A 192 -2.30 -13.84 21.59
CA ASP A 192 -2.70 -15.23 21.32
C ASP A 192 -3.40 -15.33 19.95
N GLU A 193 -3.33 -16.51 19.33
CA GLU A 193 -3.91 -16.83 18.01
C GLU A 193 -5.43 -16.56 17.92
N ASN A 194 -6.13 -16.49 19.06
CA ASN A 194 -7.58 -16.24 19.14
C ASN A 194 -7.96 -14.80 19.54
N THR A 195 -6.99 -13.86 19.59
CA THR A 195 -7.27 -12.49 20.03
C THR A 195 -8.03 -11.72 18.95
N THR A 196 -9.30 -11.40 19.23
CA THR A 196 -10.13 -10.56 18.35
C THR A 196 -9.86 -9.08 18.57
N ALA A 197 -10.09 -8.27 17.54
CA ALA A 197 -9.98 -6.82 17.61
C ALA A 197 -11.12 -6.22 18.45
N SER A 198 -10.85 -5.08 19.10
CA SER A 198 -11.88 -4.35 19.85
C SER A 198 -13.00 -3.86 18.94
N GLN A 199 -14.18 -3.60 19.51
CA GLN A 199 -15.32 -3.08 18.75
C GLN A 199 -14.99 -1.74 18.04
N THR A 200 -14.20 -0.88 18.70
CA THR A 200 -13.75 0.40 18.13
C THR A 200 -12.82 0.21 16.94
N GLU A 201 -11.87 -0.72 17.04
CA GLU A 201 -10.95 -1.05 15.93
C GLU A 201 -11.73 -1.64 14.75
N MET A 202 -12.70 -2.53 15.02
CA MET A 202 -13.55 -3.13 14.00
C MET A 202 -14.41 -2.10 13.27
N ILE A 203 -15.01 -1.14 13.97
CA ILE A 203 -15.79 -0.07 13.35
C ILE A 203 -14.90 0.75 12.39
N ALA A 204 -13.70 1.13 12.86
CA ALA A 204 -12.78 1.93 12.05
C ALA A 204 -12.29 1.15 10.82
N PHE A 205 -11.92 -0.13 10.98
CA PHE A 205 -11.52 -1.01 9.87
C PHE A 205 -12.63 -1.15 8.83
N GLN A 206 -13.88 -1.36 9.25
CA GLN A 206 -15.02 -1.48 8.33
C GLN A 206 -15.33 -0.18 7.59
N GLN A 207 -15.13 0.98 8.23
CA GLN A 207 -15.28 2.27 7.55
C GLN A 207 -14.24 2.47 6.45
N ASP A 208 -12.99 2.05 6.69
CA ASP A 208 -11.93 2.10 5.70
C ASP A 208 -12.20 1.05 4.58
N LEU A 209 -12.66 -0.16 4.92
CA LEU A 209 -13.06 -1.17 3.92
C LEU A 209 -14.23 -0.71 3.04
N ASN A 210 -15.21 0.00 3.61
CA ASN A 210 -16.28 0.61 2.82
C ASN A 210 -15.78 1.70 1.88
N SER A 211 -14.71 2.41 2.25
CA SER A 211 -14.05 3.39 1.38
C SER A 211 -13.39 2.67 0.20
N LEU A 212 -12.70 1.55 0.45
CA LEU A 212 -12.14 0.69 -0.61
C LEU A 212 -13.22 0.14 -1.54
N ARG A 213 -14.35 -0.34 -1.01
CA ARG A 213 -15.48 -0.84 -1.82
C ARG A 213 -16.03 0.22 -2.76
N LYS A 214 -16.12 1.48 -2.32
CA LYS A 214 -16.54 2.60 -3.17
C LYS A 214 -15.55 2.83 -4.32
N LEU A 215 -14.25 2.85 -4.01
CA LEU A 215 -13.19 3.01 -5.02
C LEU A 215 -13.19 1.84 -6.03
N ALA A 216 -13.52 0.63 -5.59
CA ALA A 216 -13.56 -0.56 -6.44
C ALA A 216 -14.70 -0.54 -7.47
N GLN A 217 -15.71 0.32 -7.28
CA GLN A 217 -16.77 0.52 -8.28
C GLN A 217 -16.22 1.20 -9.55
N ALA A 218 -15.24 2.09 -9.39
CA ALA A 218 -14.54 2.76 -10.51
C ALA A 218 -13.38 1.92 -11.05
N HIS A 219 -12.68 1.19 -10.16
CA HIS A 219 -11.46 0.43 -10.49
C HIS A 219 -11.67 -1.06 -10.24
N LYS A 220 -12.12 -1.83 -11.24
CA LYS A 220 -12.41 -3.26 -11.03
C LYS A 220 -11.18 -4.11 -10.71
N ASN A 221 -9.99 -3.64 -11.09
CA ASN A 221 -8.71 -4.28 -10.82
C ASN A 221 -8.31 -4.29 -9.33
N ILE A 222 -9.01 -3.56 -8.45
CA ILE A 222 -8.76 -3.59 -7.00
C ILE A 222 -9.72 -4.52 -6.23
N LEU A 223 -10.58 -5.27 -6.93
CA LEU A 223 -11.52 -6.20 -6.28
C LEU A 223 -10.80 -7.29 -5.46
N SER A 224 -9.61 -7.73 -5.88
CA SER A 224 -8.78 -8.68 -5.11
C SER A 224 -8.44 -8.13 -3.71
N LYS A 225 -8.12 -6.83 -3.61
CA LYS A 225 -7.86 -6.15 -2.33
C LYS A 225 -9.11 -6.11 -1.45
N VAL A 226 -10.28 -5.90 -2.04
CA VAL A 226 -11.55 -5.92 -1.28
C VAL A 226 -11.77 -7.30 -0.64
N PHE A 227 -11.58 -8.38 -1.39
CA PHE A 227 -11.73 -9.73 -0.84
C PHE A 227 -10.71 -10.04 0.26
N LEU A 228 -9.45 -9.65 0.07
CA LEU A 228 -8.39 -9.82 1.05
C LEU A 228 -8.69 -9.08 2.36
N HIS A 229 -9.06 -7.81 2.29
CA HIS A 229 -9.36 -7.01 3.48
C HIS A 229 -10.69 -7.41 4.13
N GLU A 230 -11.67 -7.90 3.36
CA GLU A 230 -12.88 -8.49 3.93
C GLU A 230 -12.58 -9.79 4.69
N ALA A 231 -11.74 -10.67 4.14
CA ALA A 231 -11.25 -11.84 4.86
C ALA A 231 -10.53 -11.42 6.16
N THR A 232 -9.69 -10.40 6.09
CA THR A 232 -8.98 -9.84 7.25
C THR A 232 -9.93 -9.33 8.31
N ALA A 233 -10.95 -8.55 7.95
CA ALA A 233 -11.97 -8.07 8.89
C ALA A 233 -12.70 -9.23 9.58
N ARG A 234 -12.95 -10.34 8.87
CA ARG A 234 -13.57 -11.53 9.45
C ARG A 234 -12.66 -12.23 10.46
N MET A 235 -11.35 -12.32 10.18
CA MET A 235 -10.36 -12.86 11.10
C MET A 235 -10.25 -11.98 12.36
N MET A 236 -10.14 -10.67 12.18
CA MET A 236 -10.14 -9.70 13.28
C MET A 236 -11.39 -9.82 14.17
N ALA A 237 -12.54 -10.13 13.59
CA ALA A 237 -13.80 -10.29 14.32
C ALA A 237 -13.99 -11.68 14.96
N GLY A 238 -13.10 -12.65 14.71
CA GLY A 238 -13.30 -14.05 15.13
C GLY A 238 -14.52 -14.69 14.46
N ALA A 239 -14.86 -14.27 13.23
CA ALA A 239 -16.03 -14.78 12.52
C ALA A 239 -15.79 -16.20 11.98
N SER A 240 -16.88 -16.88 11.57
CA SER A 240 -16.82 -18.25 11.02
C SER A 240 -15.73 -18.41 9.94
N PRO A 241 -14.83 -19.41 10.08
CA PRO A 241 -13.67 -19.60 9.20
C PRO A 241 -14.02 -19.98 7.76
N ALA A 242 -15.11 -20.72 7.53
CA ALA A 242 -15.46 -21.24 6.21
C ALA A 242 -15.63 -20.12 5.17
N ARG A 243 -16.31 -19.03 5.54
CA ARG A 243 -16.48 -17.88 4.65
C ARG A 243 -15.18 -17.06 4.50
N THR A 244 -14.35 -17.03 5.53
CA THR A 244 -13.02 -16.40 5.45
C THR A 244 -12.15 -17.13 4.43
N GLN A 245 -12.10 -18.46 4.49
CA GLN A 245 -11.40 -19.29 3.51
C GLN A 245 -11.92 -19.05 2.09
N GLN A 246 -13.24 -19.01 1.87
CA GLN A 246 -13.81 -18.70 0.54
C GLN A 246 -13.37 -17.34 -0.02
N LEU A 247 -13.19 -16.33 0.84
CA LEU A 247 -12.71 -15.01 0.41
C LEU A 247 -11.22 -15.03 0.09
N LEU A 248 -10.41 -15.71 0.91
CA LEU A 248 -8.98 -15.91 0.63
C LEU A 248 -8.78 -16.70 -0.65
N ASP A 249 -9.55 -17.77 -0.88
CA ASP A 249 -9.56 -18.55 -2.11
C ASP A 249 -9.81 -17.70 -3.35
N ARG A 250 -10.63 -16.64 -3.27
CA ARG A 250 -10.86 -15.72 -4.41
C ARG A 250 -9.67 -14.83 -4.71
N SER A 251 -8.79 -14.61 -3.75
CA SER A 251 -7.52 -13.90 -3.93
C SER A 251 -6.37 -14.86 -4.26
N ILE A 252 -6.48 -16.13 -3.89
CA ILE A 252 -5.45 -17.17 -4.11
C ILE A 252 -5.60 -17.83 -5.48
N ARG A 253 -6.84 -18.17 -5.86
CA ARG A 253 -7.10 -18.86 -7.12
C ARG A 253 -6.80 -17.94 -8.28
N ARG A 254 -5.56 -18.04 -8.78
CA ARG A 254 -5.31 -17.96 -10.22
C ARG A 254 -6.43 -18.75 -10.86
N ARG A 255 -7.23 -18.16 -11.74
CA ARG A 255 -8.10 -18.97 -12.58
C ARG A 255 -7.20 -19.97 -13.33
N HIS A 256 -7.05 -21.18 -12.78
CA HIS A 256 -6.64 -22.38 -13.50
C HIS A 256 -7.78 -22.82 -14.43
N THR A 257 -8.54 -21.87 -14.98
CA THR A 257 -9.37 -22.11 -16.15
C THR A 257 -8.40 -22.15 -17.32
N SER A 258 -8.20 -23.38 -17.81
CA SER A 258 -7.88 -23.74 -19.19
C SER A 258 -7.94 -22.59 -20.21
N LYS A 259 -7.04 -22.66 -21.19
CA LYS A 259 -6.88 -21.82 -22.39
C LYS A 259 -8.13 -21.70 -23.31
N THR A 260 -9.36 -21.62 -22.78
CA THR A 260 -10.60 -21.72 -23.57
C THR A 260 -11.70 -20.71 -23.23
N ASP A 261 -11.50 -19.76 -22.31
CA ASP A 261 -12.50 -18.69 -22.12
C ASP A 261 -12.19 -17.49 -23.03
N LYS A 262 -12.81 -17.51 -24.22
CA LYS A 262 -13.03 -16.34 -25.08
C LYS A 262 -14.10 -15.41 -24.47
N ASP A 263 -13.92 -14.99 -23.22
CA ASP A 263 -14.71 -13.90 -22.66
C ASP A 263 -13.76 -12.95 -21.93
N GLY A 264 -13.59 -11.76 -22.51
CA GLY A 264 -12.53 -10.79 -22.25
C GLY A 264 -12.63 -10.07 -20.91
N SER A 265 -12.71 -10.80 -19.80
CA SER A 265 -12.48 -10.27 -18.45
C SER A 265 -11.09 -10.66 -17.96
N GLU A 266 -10.07 -10.01 -18.52
CA GLU A 266 -8.72 -9.99 -17.98
C GLU A 266 -8.72 -9.24 -16.63
N HIS A 267 -9.25 -9.87 -15.59
CA HIS A 267 -9.03 -9.42 -14.21
C HIS A 267 -7.66 -9.93 -13.80
N SER A 268 -6.61 -9.15 -14.10
CA SER A 268 -5.26 -9.46 -13.64
C SER A 268 -5.20 -9.32 -12.12
N GLU A 269 -5.40 -10.41 -11.40
CA GLU A 269 -5.19 -10.46 -9.95
C GLU A 269 -3.75 -10.08 -9.61
N SER A 270 -3.58 -9.12 -8.70
CA SER A 270 -2.28 -8.67 -8.22
C SER A 270 -1.53 -9.83 -7.53
N ASP A 271 -0.35 -10.20 -8.04
CA ASP A 271 0.49 -11.26 -7.45
C ASP A 271 0.80 -10.95 -5.97
N ARG A 272 0.88 -9.67 -5.62
CA ARG A 272 1.08 -9.22 -4.24
C ARG A 272 -0.13 -9.50 -3.35
N ASP A 273 -1.34 -9.31 -3.86
CA ASP A 273 -2.57 -9.61 -3.10
C ASP A 273 -2.73 -11.12 -2.91
N GLN A 274 -2.36 -11.91 -3.92
CA GLN A 274 -2.31 -13.37 -3.83
C GLN A 274 -1.30 -13.83 -2.76
N ALA A 275 -0.07 -13.28 -2.77
CA ALA A 275 0.95 -13.58 -1.76
C ALA A 275 0.49 -13.22 -0.34
N LYS A 276 -0.17 -12.06 -0.17
CA LYS A 276 -0.77 -11.66 1.11
C LYS A 276 -1.89 -12.61 1.54
N ALA A 277 -2.76 -13.05 0.62
CA ALA A 277 -3.84 -13.99 0.94
C ALA A 277 -3.32 -15.36 1.39
N LEU A 278 -2.31 -15.90 0.72
CA LEU A 278 -1.61 -17.14 1.11
C LEU A 278 -0.99 -17.01 2.51
N LEU A 279 -0.31 -15.89 2.77
CA LEU A 279 0.31 -15.63 4.07
C LEU A 279 -0.74 -15.55 5.18
N MET A 280 -1.83 -14.81 4.96
CA MET A 280 -2.93 -14.69 5.91
C MET A 280 -3.62 -16.03 6.16
N ALA A 281 -3.80 -16.86 5.12
CA ALA A 281 -4.37 -18.19 5.25
C ALA A 281 -3.50 -19.09 6.13
N GLY A 282 -2.20 -19.19 5.83
CA GLY A 282 -1.26 -20.02 6.60
C GLY A 282 -1.10 -19.56 8.05
N LYS A 283 -1.20 -18.26 8.32
CA LYS A 283 -1.02 -17.67 9.64
C LYS A 283 -2.28 -17.77 10.52
N HIS A 284 -3.46 -17.51 9.99
CA HIS A 284 -4.64 -17.19 10.82
C HIS A 284 -5.84 -18.14 10.65
N LEU A 285 -5.85 -19.01 9.64
CA LEU A 285 -6.92 -20.00 9.58
C LEU A 285 -6.79 -20.97 10.77
N PRO A 286 -7.89 -21.37 11.41
CA PRO A 286 -7.85 -22.23 12.58
C PRO A 286 -7.44 -23.67 12.25
N GLU A 287 -6.97 -24.39 13.27
CA GLU A 287 -6.50 -25.78 13.16
C GLU A 287 -7.56 -26.73 12.59
N ASN A 288 -8.85 -26.50 12.83
CA ASN A 288 -9.90 -27.36 12.25
C ASN A 288 -10.03 -27.23 10.71
N MET A 289 -9.48 -26.19 10.11
CA MET A 289 -9.43 -25.98 8.66
C MET A 289 -8.06 -26.34 8.07
N LEU A 290 -6.98 -26.05 8.83
CA LEU A 290 -5.59 -26.36 8.49
C LEU A 290 -4.92 -27.06 9.68
N PRO A 291 -5.18 -28.37 9.89
CA PRO A 291 -4.70 -29.10 11.05
C PRO A 291 -3.22 -29.45 10.96
N CYS A 292 -2.71 -29.65 9.74
CA CYS A 292 -1.32 -30.01 9.52
C CYS A 292 -0.45 -28.76 9.37
N ASN A 293 0.61 -28.67 10.18
CA ASN A 293 1.62 -27.62 10.03
C ASN A 293 2.30 -27.67 8.65
N GLU A 294 2.38 -28.84 8.02
CA GLU A 294 2.88 -29.01 6.65
C GLU A 294 2.07 -28.22 5.62
N ASP A 295 0.73 -28.22 5.73
CA ASP A 295 -0.14 -27.46 4.83
C ASP A 295 0.04 -25.94 5.04
N ARG A 296 0.24 -25.51 6.30
CA ARG A 296 0.57 -24.10 6.62
C ARG A 296 1.92 -23.70 6.02
N ILE A 297 2.94 -24.54 6.18
CA ILE A 297 4.27 -24.33 5.61
C ILE A 297 4.17 -24.26 4.09
N ALA A 298 3.36 -25.10 3.43
CA ALA A 298 3.18 -25.07 1.99
C ALA A 298 2.60 -23.72 1.50
N LEU A 299 1.55 -23.22 2.16
CA LEU A 299 0.95 -21.91 1.85
C LEU A 299 1.95 -20.76 2.04
N ILE A 300 2.68 -20.75 3.16
CA ILE A 300 3.66 -19.71 3.47
C ILE A 300 4.88 -19.81 2.53
N SER A 301 5.27 -21.01 2.12
CA SER A 301 6.34 -21.24 1.14
C SER A 301 5.96 -20.74 -0.24
N GLU A 302 4.70 -20.90 -0.66
CA GLU A 302 4.21 -20.31 -1.90
C GLU A 302 4.21 -18.78 -1.83
N ALA A 303 3.71 -18.21 -0.73
CA ALA A 303 3.78 -16.76 -0.48
C ALA A 303 5.23 -16.24 -0.54
N SER A 304 6.16 -16.96 0.08
CA SER A 304 7.60 -16.65 0.09
C SER A 304 8.17 -16.55 -1.32
N LYS A 305 7.87 -17.51 -2.20
CA LYS A 305 8.32 -17.50 -3.61
C LYS A 305 7.77 -16.29 -4.37
N MET A 306 6.53 -15.92 -4.10
CA MET A 306 5.92 -14.74 -4.72
C MET A 306 6.53 -13.43 -4.22
N TYR A 307 6.80 -13.30 -2.91
CA TYR A 307 7.48 -12.11 -2.39
C TYR A 307 8.91 -11.98 -2.91
N GLU A 308 9.62 -13.10 -3.09
CA GLU A 308 10.93 -13.12 -3.73
C GLU A 308 10.85 -12.60 -5.18
N SER A 309 9.89 -13.05 -5.98
CA SER A 309 9.73 -12.55 -7.36
C SER A 309 9.28 -11.07 -7.42
N LEU A 310 8.57 -10.60 -6.39
CA LEU A 310 8.15 -9.20 -6.26
C LEU A 310 9.26 -8.29 -5.70
N GLY A 311 10.36 -8.87 -5.18
CA GLY A 311 11.43 -8.13 -4.51
C GLY A 311 11.03 -7.55 -3.15
N ASP A 312 10.02 -8.10 -2.48
CA ASP A 312 9.60 -7.70 -1.13
C ASP A 312 10.45 -8.42 -0.07
N LYS A 313 11.57 -7.80 0.29
CA LYS A 313 12.59 -8.36 1.19
C LYS A 313 12.03 -8.63 2.58
N LYS A 314 11.17 -7.73 3.08
CA LYS A 314 10.61 -7.80 4.44
C LYS A 314 9.59 -8.91 4.56
N SER A 315 8.64 -8.98 3.63
CA SER A 315 7.63 -10.04 3.64
C SER A 315 8.25 -11.42 3.41
N LEU A 316 9.28 -11.51 2.56
CA LEU A 316 10.08 -12.73 2.37
C LEU A 316 10.72 -13.19 3.68
N GLN A 317 11.39 -12.28 4.40
CA GLN A 317 12.01 -12.61 5.68
C GLN A 317 10.99 -13.05 6.74
N ASN A 318 9.84 -12.38 6.80
CA ASN A 318 8.74 -12.76 7.68
C ASN A 318 8.21 -14.17 7.38
N CYS A 319 8.08 -14.53 6.09
CA CYS A 319 7.68 -15.88 5.69
C CYS A 319 8.70 -16.92 6.16
N ARG A 320 10.00 -16.67 5.96
CA ARG A 320 11.07 -17.57 6.41
C ARG A 320 11.06 -17.80 7.92
N GLN A 321 10.88 -16.73 8.70
CA GLN A 321 10.78 -16.82 10.16
C GLN A 321 9.57 -17.65 10.60
N MET A 322 8.41 -17.48 9.96
CA MET A 322 7.22 -18.27 10.27
C MET A 322 7.37 -19.75 9.89
N ILE A 323 7.99 -20.04 8.74
CA ILE A 323 8.26 -21.43 8.34
C ILE A 323 9.11 -22.13 9.40
N MET A 324 10.20 -21.51 9.86
CA MET A 324 11.04 -22.07 10.94
C MET A 324 10.23 -22.34 12.22
N GLN A 325 9.35 -21.41 12.62
CA GLN A 325 8.50 -21.60 13.80
C GLN A 325 7.54 -22.80 13.67
N PHE A 326 6.99 -23.04 12.48
CA PHE A 326 6.13 -24.20 12.24
C PHE A 326 6.93 -25.51 12.13
N GLU A 327 8.13 -25.49 11.55
CA GLU A 327 9.03 -26.64 11.48
C GLU A 327 9.49 -27.10 12.88
N ASP A 328 9.79 -26.15 13.77
CA ASP A 328 10.12 -26.42 15.17
C ASP A 328 8.95 -27.11 15.90
N LYS A 329 7.70 -26.66 15.65
CA LYS A 329 6.49 -27.29 16.20
C LYS A 329 6.29 -28.73 15.68
N VAL A 330 6.55 -28.98 14.40
CA VAL A 330 6.47 -30.33 13.80
C VAL A 330 7.53 -31.26 14.40
N SER A 331 8.75 -30.75 14.57
CA SER A 331 9.86 -31.51 15.17
C SER A 331 9.56 -31.87 16.63
N ALA A 332 8.97 -30.94 17.40
CA ALA A 332 8.56 -31.19 18.78
C ALA A 332 7.43 -32.23 18.91
N GLN A 333 6.48 -32.26 17.98
CA GLN A 333 5.41 -33.27 17.97
C GLN A 333 5.93 -34.67 17.63
N THR A 334 6.97 -34.76 16.78
CA THR A 334 7.58 -36.05 16.40
C THR A 334 8.40 -36.68 17.55
N VAL A 335 8.94 -35.88 18.46
CA VAL A 335 9.76 -36.35 19.61
C VAL A 335 8.90 -36.90 20.77
N LEU A 336 7.60 -36.60 20.79
CA LEU A 336 6.67 -37.01 21.85
C LEU A 336 5.90 -38.32 21.56
N CYS A 337 6.22 -39.02 20.45
CA CYS A 337 5.64 -40.29 20.05
C CYS A 337 6.62 -41.47 20.21
#